data_AF-A0A6A6BUK2-F1
#
_entry.id   AF-A0A6A6BUK2-F1
#
_cell.length_a   1.000
_cell.length_b   1.000
_cell.length_c   1.000
_cell.angle_alpha   90.00
_cell.angle_beta   90.00
_cell.angle_gamma   90.00
#
_symmetry.space_group_name_H-M   'P 1'
#
loop_
_entity.id
_entity.type
_entity.pdbx_description
1 polymer ?
#
loop_
_entity_poly.entity_id
_entity_poly.type
_entity_poly.pdbx_seq_one_letter_code
_entity_poly.pdbx_strand_id
1 'polypeptide(L)'
;YAQQNKIMSAELASYLLPVLNACSIIGRVAPNIVADRLGGLNVLGPSLLAACIVTYAWIACSSVAGCFVFASLYGLFVGTMLSLPNFVIATLCPDPAIMGARQGLSMTVASSDLLLGPPVAATILQKTGHWLGLQVFAGSMLAIASASVLVARLYVTGWHLIRKA
;
A
#
# COMPACT_ATOMS: atom_id res chain seq x y z
N TYR A 1 2.16 18.33 -3.13
CA TYR A 1 3.60 18.30 -2.79
C TYR A 1 4.47 18.89 -3.90
N ALA A 2 4.67 18.22 -5.04
CA ALA A 2 5.67 18.62 -6.04
C ALA A 2 5.46 20.04 -6.60
N GLN A 3 4.21 20.43 -6.85
CA GLN A 3 3.84 21.79 -7.27
C GLN A 3 4.06 22.82 -6.15
N GLN A 4 3.64 22.52 -4.91
CA GLN A 4 3.77 23.44 -3.77
C GLN A 4 5.23 23.69 -3.37
N ASN A 5 6.09 22.68 -3.47
CA ASN A 5 7.53 22.80 -3.24
C ASN A 5 8.30 23.31 -4.47
N LYS A 6 7.62 23.75 -5.53
CA LYS A 6 8.21 24.25 -6.78
C LYS A 6 9.22 23.28 -7.43
N ILE A 7 9.02 21.97 -7.23
CA ILE A 7 9.89 20.93 -7.80
C ILE A 7 9.61 20.79 -9.30
N MET A 8 8.36 20.95 -9.73
CA MET A 8 7.94 20.83 -11.14
C MET A 8 6.71 21.69 -11.47
N SER A 9 6.45 21.88 -12.76
CA SER A 9 5.25 22.56 -13.27
C SER A 9 3.97 21.77 -12.97
N ALA A 10 2.81 22.45 -13.00
CA ALA A 10 1.51 21.81 -12.79
C ALA A 10 1.21 20.73 -13.84
N GLU A 11 1.62 20.96 -15.10
CA GLU A 11 1.51 19.99 -16.18
C GLU A 11 2.34 18.74 -15.90
N LEU A 12 3.58 18.89 -15.41
CA LEU A 12 4.41 17.72 -15.11
C LEU A 12 3.91 16.97 -13.87
N ALA A 13 3.38 17.69 -12.88
CA ALA A 13 2.80 17.10 -11.68
C ALA A 13 1.56 16.26 -11.98
N SER A 14 0.77 16.61 -13.00
CA SER A 14 -0.42 15.85 -13.38
C SER A 14 -0.07 14.47 -13.96
N TYR A 15 1.12 14.30 -14.55
CA TYR A 15 1.61 13.01 -15.05
C TYR A 15 2.03 12.02 -13.95
N LEU A 16 2.27 12.46 -12.71
CA LEU A 16 2.64 11.56 -11.61
C LEU A 16 1.53 10.56 -11.30
N LEU A 17 0.26 10.97 -11.38
CA LEU A 17 -0.87 10.11 -11.07
C LEU A 17 -1.10 9.01 -12.14
N PRO A 18 -1.08 9.32 -13.46
CA PRO A 18 -1.05 8.31 -14.51
C PRO A 18 0.11 7.32 -14.36
N VAL A 19 1.34 7.79 -14.07
CA VAL A 19 2.50 6.91 -13.85
C VAL A 19 2.27 5.98 -12.66
N LEU A 20 1.80 6.51 -11.54
CA LEU A 20 1.46 5.71 -10.35
C LEU A 20 0.43 4.63 -10.68
N ASN A 21 -0.63 4.97 -11.41
CA ASN A 21 -1.67 4.01 -11.80
C ASN A 21 -1.14 2.96 -12.79
N ALA A 22 -0.29 3.35 -13.74
CA ALA A 22 0.33 2.42 -14.69
C ALA A 22 1.22 1.39 -13.96
N CYS A 23 2.06 1.85 -13.04
CA CYS A 23 2.88 0.96 -12.22
C CYS A 23 2.05 0.09 -11.27
N SER A 24 0.89 0.59 -10.80
CA SER A 24 -0.05 -0.17 -9.97
C SER A 24 -0.63 -1.38 -10.71
N ILE A 25 -0.84 -1.30 -12.02
CA ILE A 25 -1.25 -2.47 -12.82
C ILE A 25 -0.21 -3.58 -12.71
N ILE A 26 1.08 -3.25 -12.85
CA ILE A 26 2.18 -4.21 -12.72
C ILE A 26 2.20 -4.80 -11.30
N GLY A 27 2.05 -3.93 -10.29
CA GLY A 27 1.94 -4.32 -8.89
C GLY A 27 0.75 -5.22 -8.55
N ARG A 28 -0.31 -5.22 -9.37
CA ARG A 28 -1.47 -6.11 -9.23
C ARG A 28 -1.28 -7.45 -9.90
N VAL A 29 -0.34 -7.60 -10.83
CA VAL A 29 -0.17 -8.85 -11.58
C VAL A 29 1.02 -9.63 -11.05
N ALA A 30 2.22 -9.02 -11.07
CA ALA A 30 3.45 -9.75 -10.78
C ALA A 30 3.49 -10.32 -9.34
N PRO A 31 3.14 -9.57 -8.28
CA PRO A 31 3.15 -10.08 -6.92
C PRO A 31 2.09 -11.16 -6.65
N ASN A 32 0.95 -11.14 -7.34
CA ASN A 32 -0.05 -12.21 -7.20
C ASN A 32 0.45 -13.52 -7.81
N ILE A 33 1.13 -13.47 -8.96
CA ILE A 33 1.78 -14.65 -9.55
C ILE A 33 2.84 -15.23 -8.59
N VAL A 34 3.58 -14.36 -7.88
CA VAL A 34 4.55 -14.80 -6.86
C VAL A 34 3.83 -15.36 -5.62
N ALA A 35 2.72 -14.77 -5.22
CA ALA A 35 1.90 -15.20 -4.09
C ALA A 35 1.30 -16.59 -4.31
N ASP A 36 0.96 -16.97 -5.54
CA ASP A 36 0.50 -18.33 -5.90
C ASP A 36 1.55 -19.40 -5.55
N ARG A 37 2.84 -19.04 -5.56
CA ARG A 37 3.95 -19.97 -5.29
C ARG A 37 4.44 -19.93 -3.86
N LEU A 38 4.58 -18.73 -3.30
CA LEU A 38 5.19 -18.49 -1.99
C LEU A 38 4.16 -18.31 -0.86
N GLY A 39 2.88 -18.15 -1.18
CA GLY A 39 1.80 -17.84 -0.25
C GLY A 39 1.56 -16.33 -0.12
N GLY A 40 0.28 -15.92 -0.09
CA GLY A 40 -0.11 -14.51 -0.10
C GLY A 40 0.44 -13.71 1.08
N LEU A 41 0.42 -14.26 2.29
CA LEU A 41 0.95 -13.58 3.49
C LEU A 41 2.48 -13.38 3.44
N ASN A 42 3.22 -14.29 2.78
CA ASN A 42 4.67 -14.20 2.63
C ASN A 42 5.09 -13.12 1.63
N VAL A 43 4.20 -12.73 0.71
CA VAL A 43 4.43 -11.65 -0.25
C VAL A 43 3.89 -10.31 0.28
N LEU A 44 2.68 -10.32 0.87
CA LEU A 44 2.01 -9.12 1.35
C LEU A 44 2.80 -8.39 2.44
N GLY A 45 3.37 -9.12 3.41
CA GLY A 45 4.14 -8.52 4.51
C GLY A 45 5.36 -7.72 4.04
N PRO A 46 6.30 -8.34 3.28
CA PRO A 46 7.45 -7.64 2.71
C PRO A 46 7.06 -6.50 1.76
N SER A 47 6.00 -6.65 0.97
CA SER A 47 5.52 -5.58 0.10
C SER A 47 5.00 -4.36 0.87
N LEU A 48 4.31 -4.57 1.99
CA LEU A 48 3.89 -3.49 2.88
C LEU A 48 5.08 -2.79 3.54
N LEU A 49 6.09 -3.56 3.96
CA LEU A 49 7.32 -3.00 4.51
C LEU A 49 8.06 -2.15 3.47
N ALA A 50 8.16 -2.64 2.23
CA ALA A 50 8.77 -1.90 1.14
C ALA A 50 7.97 -0.64 0.80
N ALA A 51 6.64 -0.70 0.80
CA ALA A 51 5.77 0.47 0.65
C ALA A 51 6.06 1.51 1.73
N CYS A 52 6.16 1.09 2.99
CA CYS A 52 6.49 1.92 4.13
C CYS A 52 7.84 2.64 3.94
N ILE A 53 8.89 1.92 3.54
CA ILE A 53 10.21 2.50 3.26
C ILE A 53 10.13 3.52 2.15
N VAL A 54 9.44 3.22 1.04
CA VAL A 54 9.27 4.15 -0.09
C VAL A 54 8.50 5.40 0.33
N THR A 55 7.48 5.25 1.18
CA THR A 55 6.73 6.39 1.73
C THR A 55 7.59 7.27 2.62
N TYR A 56 8.47 6.71 3.44
CA TYR A 56 9.44 7.52 4.20
C TYR A 56 10.51 8.15 3.29
N ALA A 57 10.94 7.47 2.23
CA ALA A 57 11.87 8.01 1.26
C ALA A 57 11.32 9.25 0.52
N TRP A 58 9.99 9.40 0.43
CA TRP A 58 9.34 10.61 -0.08
C TRP A 58 9.74 11.89 0.67
N ILE A 59 10.13 11.78 1.95
CA ILE A 59 10.57 12.94 2.75
C ILE A 59 11.81 13.60 2.12
N ALA A 60 12.73 12.80 1.58
CA ALA A 60 13.98 13.27 0.97
C ALA A 60 13.83 13.68 -0.51
N CYS A 61 12.61 13.63 -1.06
CA CYS A 61 12.38 13.76 -2.49
C CYS A 61 12.30 15.23 -2.94
N SER A 62 13.44 15.81 -3.31
CA SER A 62 13.54 17.21 -3.74
C SER A 62 13.67 17.43 -5.26
N SER A 63 13.74 16.35 -6.06
CA SER A 63 13.97 16.43 -7.51
C SER A 63 12.80 15.88 -8.33
N VAL A 64 12.67 16.35 -9.57
CA VAL A 64 11.67 15.87 -10.54
C VAL A 64 11.80 14.36 -10.73
N ALA A 65 13.01 13.88 -11.00
CA ALA A 65 13.29 12.46 -11.19
C ALA A 65 12.92 11.65 -9.95
N GLY A 66 13.23 12.17 -8.75
CA GLY A 66 12.85 11.54 -7.49
C GLY A 66 11.34 11.34 -7.36
N CYS A 67 10.53 12.34 -7.76
CA CYS A 67 9.08 12.23 -7.70
C CYS A 67 8.53 11.14 -8.64
N PHE A 68 9.11 10.98 -9.84
CA PHE A 68 8.71 9.92 -10.76
C PHE A 68 9.14 8.53 -10.28
N VAL A 69 10.34 8.40 -9.71
CA VAL A 69 10.80 7.15 -9.10
C VAL A 69 9.90 6.77 -7.93
N PHE A 70 9.59 7.74 -7.05
CA PHE A 70 8.65 7.55 -5.95
C PHE A 70 7.27 7.12 -6.46
N ALA A 71 6.68 7.83 -7.42
CA ALA A 71 5.37 7.51 -7.97
C ALA A 71 5.32 6.09 -8.58
N SER A 72 6.40 5.68 -9.25
CA SER A 72 6.51 4.36 -9.87
C SER A 72 6.60 3.24 -8.83
N LEU A 73 7.51 3.38 -7.85
CA LEU A 73 7.71 2.39 -6.80
C LEU A 73 6.48 2.31 -5.88
N TYR A 74 5.97 3.47 -5.45
CA TYR A 74 4.77 3.54 -4.62
C TYR A 74 3.57 2.97 -5.37
N GLY A 75 3.41 3.27 -6.66
CA GLY A 75 2.37 2.68 -7.51
C GLY A 75 2.42 1.16 -7.53
N LEU A 76 3.61 0.58 -7.73
CA LEU A 76 3.81 -0.88 -7.71
C LEU A 76 3.37 -1.50 -6.37
N PHE A 77 3.79 -0.92 -5.24
CA PHE A 77 3.42 -1.47 -3.93
C PHE A 77 1.94 -1.25 -3.59
N VAL A 78 1.35 -0.11 -3.96
CA VAL A 78 -0.09 0.12 -3.79
C VAL A 78 -0.91 -0.89 -4.59
N GLY A 79 -0.50 -1.19 -5.82
CA GLY A 79 -1.15 -2.24 -6.61
C GLY A 79 -1.14 -3.61 -5.93
N THR A 80 -0.02 -3.93 -5.29
CA THR A 80 0.17 -5.14 -4.49
C THR A 80 -0.79 -5.17 -3.30
N MET A 81 -0.83 -4.06 -2.54
CA MET A 81 -1.66 -3.91 -1.34
C MET A 81 -3.16 -3.98 -1.61
N LEU A 82 -3.61 -3.56 -2.80
CA LEU A 82 -5.04 -3.61 -3.14
C LEU A 82 -5.49 -5.00 -3.60
N SER A 83 -4.59 -5.81 -4.15
CA SER A 83 -4.93 -7.09 -4.76
C SER A 83 -4.70 -8.28 -3.83
N LEU A 84 -3.55 -8.32 -3.13
CA LEU A 84 -3.18 -9.47 -2.31
C LEU A 84 -4.11 -9.74 -1.12
N PRO A 85 -4.68 -8.75 -0.41
CA PRO A 85 -5.60 -9.06 0.68
C PRO A 85 -6.81 -9.88 0.23
N ASN A 86 -7.37 -9.57 -0.95
CA ASN A 86 -8.48 -10.35 -1.51
C ASN A 86 -8.06 -11.78 -1.85
N PHE A 87 -6.85 -11.96 -2.38
CA PHE A 87 -6.24 -13.26 -2.64
C PHE A 87 -6.00 -14.05 -1.35
N VAL A 88 -5.47 -13.41 -0.31
CA VAL A 88 -5.25 -14.01 1.01
C VAL A 88 -6.57 -14.45 1.65
N ILE A 89 -7.61 -13.63 1.57
CA ILE A 89 -8.94 -14.00 2.08
C ILE A 89 -9.51 -15.19 1.31
N ALA A 90 -9.36 -15.21 -0.02
CA ALA A 90 -9.82 -16.30 -0.86
C ALA A 90 -9.09 -17.62 -0.54
N THR A 91 -7.77 -17.58 -0.36
CA THR A 91 -6.94 -18.76 -0.05
C THR A 91 -7.16 -19.27 1.38
N LEU A 92 -7.44 -18.39 2.34
CA LEU A 92 -7.76 -18.78 3.73
C LEU A 92 -9.24 -19.12 3.94
N CYS A 93 -10.07 -19.06 2.90
CA CYS A 93 -11.48 -19.41 3.00
C CYS A 93 -11.70 -20.88 2.73
N PRO A 94 -12.17 -21.67 3.72
CA PRO A 94 -12.40 -23.10 3.53
C PRO A 94 -13.64 -23.40 2.68
N ASP A 95 -14.63 -22.49 2.69
CA ASP A 95 -15.89 -22.64 1.95
C ASP A 95 -16.05 -21.52 0.91
N PRO A 96 -16.10 -21.85 -0.40
CA PRO A 96 -16.35 -20.88 -1.46
C PRO A 96 -17.69 -20.14 -1.33
N ALA A 97 -18.72 -20.74 -0.72
CA ALA A 97 -20.04 -20.12 -0.61
C ALA A 97 -20.05 -18.85 0.27
N ILE A 98 -19.15 -18.78 1.26
CA ILE A 98 -19.02 -17.62 2.16
C ILE A 98 -17.85 -16.70 1.80
N MET A 99 -17.06 -17.05 0.77
CA MET A 99 -15.87 -16.27 0.37
C MET A 99 -16.23 -14.83 0.02
N GLY A 100 -17.29 -14.63 -0.77
CA GLY A 100 -17.77 -13.31 -1.14
C GLY A 100 -18.20 -12.47 0.06
N ALA A 101 -18.84 -13.08 1.07
CA ALA A 101 -19.22 -12.40 2.29
C ALA A 101 -18.00 -11.94 3.12
N ARG A 102 -16.95 -12.78 3.21
CA ARG A 102 -15.69 -12.44 3.92
C ARG A 102 -14.90 -11.34 3.22
N GLN A 103 -14.85 -11.36 1.89
CA GLN A 103 -14.25 -10.28 1.10
C GLN A 103 -15.07 -8.99 1.26
N GLY A 104 -16.40 -9.07 1.22
CA GLY A 104 -17.30 -7.94 1.45
C GLY A 104 -17.10 -7.28 2.82
N LEU A 105 -17.07 -8.07 3.89
CA LEU A 105 -16.77 -7.59 5.25
C LEU A 105 -15.43 -6.86 5.33
N SER A 106 -14.40 -7.41 4.69
CA SER A 106 -13.07 -6.80 4.67
C SER A 106 -13.07 -5.47 3.90
N MET A 107 -13.81 -5.40 2.80
CA MET A 107 -14.00 -4.17 2.02
C MET A 107 -14.79 -3.10 2.78
N THR A 108 -15.78 -3.49 3.58
CA THR A 108 -16.52 -2.55 4.43
C THR A 108 -15.58 -1.86 5.43
N VAL A 109 -14.68 -2.62 6.07
CA VAL A 109 -13.67 -2.05 6.98
C VAL A 109 -12.68 -1.16 6.22
N ALA A 110 -12.21 -1.61 5.04
CA ALA A 110 -11.30 -0.82 4.21
C ALA A 110 -11.92 0.50 3.72
N SER A 111 -13.24 0.55 3.53
CA SER A 111 -13.94 1.77 3.11
C SER A 111 -13.88 2.89 4.14
N SER A 112 -13.73 2.56 5.43
CA SER A 112 -13.56 3.57 6.49
C SER A 112 -12.26 4.36 6.34
N ASP A 113 -11.19 3.72 5.87
CA ASP A 113 -9.92 4.40 5.56
C ASP A 113 -10.09 5.38 4.40
N LEU A 114 -10.77 4.97 3.32
CA LEU A 114 -11.01 5.84 2.17
C LEU A 114 -11.85 7.07 2.55
N LEU A 115 -12.77 6.92 3.50
CA LEU A 115 -13.61 8.01 4.00
C LEU A 115 -12.84 8.97 4.92
N LEU A 116 -12.06 8.44 5.87
CA LEU A 116 -11.40 9.24 6.92
C LEU A 116 -10.00 9.73 6.52
N GLY A 117 -9.31 9.00 5.65
CA GLY A 117 -7.94 9.26 5.24
C GLY A 117 -7.74 10.66 4.64
N PRO A 118 -8.50 11.07 3.61
CA PRO A 118 -8.33 12.39 2.99
C PRO A 118 -8.61 13.57 3.94
N PRO A 119 -9.69 13.58 4.75
CA PRO A 119 -9.91 14.63 5.75
C PRO A 119 -8.82 14.70 6.84
N VAL A 120 -8.35 13.55 7.33
CA VAL A 120 -7.26 13.49 8.31
C VAL A 120 -5.98 14.04 7.70
N ALA A 121 -5.64 13.61 6.48
CA ALA A 121 -4.48 14.12 5.73
C ALA A 121 -4.54 15.63 5.51
N ALA A 122 -5.71 16.15 5.11
CA ALA A 122 -5.94 17.57 4.92
C ALA A 122 -5.78 18.36 6.22
N THR A 123 -6.32 17.86 7.33
CA THR A 123 -6.24 18.50 8.65
C THR A 123 -4.80 18.54 9.17
N ILE A 124 -4.05 17.45 9.00
CA ILE A 124 -2.62 17.40 9.36
C ILE A 124 -1.85 18.47 8.58
N LEU A 125 -2.06 18.55 7.26
CA LEU A 125 -1.37 19.53 6.42
C LEU A 125 -1.76 20.97 6.80
N GLN A 126 -3.04 21.24 7.07
CA GLN A 126 -3.52 22.56 7.49
C GLN A 126 -2.97 23.00 8.85
N LYS A 127 -2.91 22.10 9.84
CA LYS A 127 -2.45 22.44 11.19
C LYS A 127 -0.94 22.54 11.32
N THR A 128 -0.19 21.68 10.62
CA THR A 128 1.28 21.65 10.71
C THR A 128 1.95 22.60 9.73
N GLY A 129 1.28 22.97 8.63
CA GLY A 129 1.86 23.78 7.55
C GLY A 129 2.97 23.08 6.76
N HIS A 130 3.32 21.84 7.11
CA HIS A 130 4.44 21.09 6.54
C HIS A 130 4.01 19.71 6.07
N TRP A 131 4.53 19.30 4.91
CA TRP A 131 4.29 17.97 4.34
C TRP A 131 4.88 16.84 5.18
N LEU A 132 5.86 17.12 6.03
CA LEU A 132 6.52 16.14 6.89
C LEU A 132 5.53 15.41 7.80
N GLY A 133 4.59 16.13 8.42
CA GLY A 133 3.58 15.53 9.30
C GLY A 133 2.70 14.52 8.57
N LEU A 134 2.31 14.84 7.33
CA LEU A 134 1.54 13.94 6.48
C LEU A 134 2.36 12.72 6.02
N GLN A 135 3.62 12.94 5.64
CA GLN A 135 4.53 11.88 5.19
C GLN A 135 4.80 10.87 6.31
N VAL A 136 5.07 11.36 7.53
CA VAL A 136 5.28 10.51 8.70
C VAL A 136 4.00 9.77 9.07
N PHE A 137 2.84 10.44 9.05
CA PHE A 137 1.55 9.79 9.30
C PHE A 137 1.29 8.64 8.32
N ALA A 138 1.46 8.89 7.02
CA ALA A 138 1.26 7.87 5.99
C ALA A 138 2.22 6.68 6.14
N GLY A 139 3.51 6.94 6.37
CA GLY A 139 4.51 5.89 6.62
C GLY A 139 4.18 5.06 7.86
N SER A 140 3.76 5.71 8.95
CA SER A 140 3.40 5.03 10.20
C SER A 140 2.17 4.14 10.06
N MET A 141 1.16 4.57 9.29
CA MET A 141 -0.01 3.72 9.00
C MET A 141 0.39 2.47 8.21
N LEU A 142 1.30 2.60 7.24
CA LEU A 142 1.85 1.45 6.50
C LEU A 142 2.68 0.53 7.41
N ALA A 143 3.44 1.08 8.35
CA ALA A 143 4.18 0.30 9.34
C ALA A 143 3.22 -0.53 10.23
N ILE A 144 2.13 0.08 10.70
CA ILE A 144 1.09 -0.61 11.48
C ILE A 144 0.43 -1.71 10.64
N ALA A 145 0.11 -1.43 9.38
CA ALA A 145 -0.44 -2.43 8.46
C ALA A 145 0.55 -3.60 8.20
N SER A 146 1.83 -3.30 8.04
CA SER A 146 2.87 -4.32 7.89
C SER A 146 2.99 -5.19 9.16
N ALA A 147 2.96 -4.58 10.33
CA ALA A 147 2.98 -5.27 11.62
C ALA A 147 1.74 -6.15 11.81
N SER A 148 0.54 -5.67 11.45
CA SER A 148 -0.69 -6.45 11.58
C SER A 148 -0.69 -7.66 10.65
N VAL A 149 -0.17 -7.54 9.42
CA VAL A 149 0.01 -8.66 8.49
C VAL A 149 1.06 -9.65 9.00
N LEU A 150 2.15 -9.16 9.61
CA LEU A 150 3.15 -10.03 10.24
C LEU A 150 2.54 -10.84 11.38
N VAL A 151 1.74 -10.21 12.23
CA VAL A 151 1.00 -10.90 13.30
C VAL A 151 0.05 -11.93 12.72
N ALA A 152 -0.75 -11.57 11.71
CA ALA A 152 -1.66 -12.50 11.03
C ALA A 152 -0.92 -13.70 10.43
N ARG A 153 0.25 -13.48 9.82
CA ARG A 153 1.13 -14.55 9.33
C ARG A 153 1.55 -15.49 10.47
N LEU A 154 2.05 -14.96 11.58
CA LEU A 154 2.48 -15.78 12.72
C LEU A 154 1.34 -16.64 13.28
N TYR A 155 0.10 -16.12 13.30
CA TYR A 155 -1.08 -16.89 13.71
C TYR A 155 -1.47 -17.98 12.71
N VAL A 156 -1.36 -17.73 11.40
CA VAL A 156 -1.80 -18.68 10.36
C VAL A 156 -0.76 -19.76 10.07
N THR A 157 0.53 -19.41 9.95
CA THR A 157 1.60 -20.35 9.56
C THR A 157 2.42 -20.89 10.73
N GLY A 158 2.27 -20.33 11.94
CA GLY A 158 3.18 -20.61 13.06
C GLY A 158 4.61 -20.14 12.77
N TRP A 159 5.60 -20.73 13.44
CA TRP A 159 7.03 -20.41 13.26
C TRP A 159 7.66 -20.99 11.98
N HIS A 160 6.88 -21.72 11.17
CA HIS A 160 7.39 -22.33 9.93
C HIS A 160 7.29 -21.36 8.76
N LEU A 161 8.45 -20.99 8.22
CA LEU A 161 8.63 -19.99 7.14
C LEU A 161 7.90 -20.32 5.84
N ILE A 162 7.57 -21.59 5.58
CA ILE A 162 6.93 -22.05 4.34
C ILE A 162 5.91 -23.13 4.69
N ARG A 163 4.63 -22.74 4.80
CA ARG A 163 3.50 -23.67 4.66
C ARG A 163 2.64 -23.13 3.53
N LYS A 164 2.51 -23.88 2.44
CA LYS A 164 1.41 -23.70 1.49
C LYS A 164 0.13 -24.04 2.26
N ALA A 165 -0.69 -23.02 2.51
CA ALA A 165 -2.10 -23.22 2.80
C ALA A 165 -2.80 -23.51 1.47
#